data_AF-G4RPV2-F1
#
_entry.id   AF-G4RPV2-F1
#
_cell.length_a   1.000
_cell.length_b   1.000
_cell.length_c   1.000
_cell.angle_alpha   90.00
_cell.angle_beta   90.00
_cell.angle_gamma   90.00
#
_symmetry.space_group_name_H-M   'P 1'
#
loop_
_entity.id
_entity.type
_entity.pdbx_description
1 polymer ?
#
loop_
_entity_poly.entity_id
_entity_poly.type
_entity_poly.pdbx_seq_one_letter_code
_entity_poly.pdbx_strand_id
1 'polypeptide(L)' 'MFWVLSNKREGRVFVTGRLRDVDRLVQAGWNIEYKSRSWDKAYRAALLMAEARELIVEWYLEDEVNWKKKKLARFQSIR' A
#
# COMPACT_ATOMS: atom_id res chain seq x y z
N MET A 1 1.42 4.25 8.77
CA MET A 1 1.87 2.92 8.33
C MET A 1 1.12 2.60 7.06
N PHE A 2 1.72 1.90 6.11
CA PHE A 2 1.10 1.41 4.90
C PHE A 2 1.29 -0.11 4.85
N TRP A 3 0.26 -0.80 4.40
CA TRP A 3 0.18 -2.25 4.28
C TRP A 3 0.04 -2.61 2.80
N VAL A 4 0.67 -3.70 2.43
CA VAL A 4 0.48 -4.36 1.13
C VAL A 4 -0.24 -5.67 1.42
N LEU A 5 -1.43 -5.82 0.87
CA LEU A 5 -2.24 -7.01 0.98
C LEU A 5 -2.33 -7.69 -0.39
N SER A 6 -2.36 -9.01 -0.43
CA SER A 6 -2.59 -9.75 -1.67
C SER A 6 -3.82 -10.65 -1.57
N ASN A 7 -4.53 -10.76 -2.68
CA ASN A 7 -5.54 -11.77 -2.90
C ASN A 7 -5.21 -12.51 -4.20
N LYS A 8 -4.61 -13.69 -4.05
CA LYS A 8 -4.23 -14.53 -5.20
C LYS A 8 -5.45 -15.06 -5.96
N ARG A 9 -6.59 -15.27 -5.27
CA ARG A 9 -7.82 -15.75 -5.92
C ARG A 9 -8.42 -14.69 -6.84
N GLU A 10 -8.33 -13.43 -6.43
CA GLU A 10 -8.85 -12.30 -7.22
C GLU A 10 -7.80 -11.69 -8.17
N GLY A 11 -6.54 -12.15 -8.11
CA GLY A 11 -5.46 -11.61 -8.94
C GLY A 11 -5.07 -10.18 -8.57
N ARG A 12 -5.15 -9.80 -7.29
CA ARG A 12 -4.98 -8.41 -6.83
C ARG A 12 -3.94 -8.25 -5.74
N VAL A 13 -3.31 -7.08 -5.73
CA VAL A 13 -2.49 -6.57 -4.63
C VAL A 13 -2.93 -5.16 -4.28
N PHE A 14 -3.16 -4.89 -3.00
CA PHE A 14 -3.73 -3.64 -2.52
C PHE A 14 -2.79 -2.92 -1.55
N VAL A 15 -2.59 -1.63 -1.77
CA VAL A 15 -1.78 -0.77 -0.92
C VAL A 15 -2.67 0.23 -0.19
N THR A 16 -2.65 0.19 1.14
CA THR A 16 -3.46 1.10 1.97
C THR A 16 -2.77 1.49 3.26
N GLY A 17 -3.00 2.72 3.72
CA GLY A 17 -2.64 3.22 5.04
C GLY A 17 -3.79 3.16 6.04
N ARG A 18 -4.95 2.65 5.65
CA ARG A 18 -6.20 2.66 6.42
C ARG A 18 -6.37 1.34 7.17
N LEU A 19 -6.09 1.35 8.48
CA LEU A 19 -6.14 0.15 9.32
C LEU A 19 -7.51 -0.56 9.29
N ARG A 20 -8.61 0.19 9.27
CA ARG A 20 -9.97 -0.39 9.22
C ARG A 20 -10.20 -1.25 7.96
N ASP A 21 -9.61 -0.85 6.83
CA ASP A 21 -9.74 -1.60 5.58
C ASP A 21 -8.85 -2.84 5.60
N VAL A 22 -7.66 -2.75 6.21
CA VAL A 22 -6.77 -3.91 6.44
C VAL A 22 -7.49 -5.00 7.22
N ASP A 23 -8.13 -4.65 8.34
CA ASP A 23 -8.83 -5.62 9.19
C ASP A 23 -9.98 -6.31 8.45
N ARG A 24 -10.78 -5.54 7.69
CA ARG A 24 -11.87 -6.06 6.86
C ARG A 24 -11.36 -7.00 5.76
N LEU A 25 -10.29 -6.62 5.06
CA LEU A 25 -9.72 -7.42 3.98
C LEU A 25 -9.13 -8.74 4.50
N VAL A 26 -8.48 -8.71 5.67
CA VAL A 26 -7.98 -9.94 6.32
C VAL A 26 -9.13 -10.88 6.68
N GLN A 27 -10.24 -10.36 7.21
CA GLN A 27 -11.45 -11.16 7.47
C GLN A 27 -12.05 -11.73 6.18
N ALA A 28 -11.91 -11.02 5.06
CA ALA A 28 -12.31 -11.47 3.73
C ALA A 28 -11.29 -12.41 3.05
N GLY A 29 -10.22 -12.82 3.74
CA GLY A 29 -9.24 -13.79 3.23
C GLY A 29 -8.05 -13.20 2.47
N TRP A 30 -7.83 -11.89 2.53
CA TRP A 30 -6.62 -11.26 2.00
C TRP A 30 -5.43 -11.50 2.95
N ASN A 31 -4.23 -11.62 2.38
CA ASN A 31 -2.99 -11.84 3.13
C ASN A 31 -2.17 -10.56 3.22
N ILE A 32 -1.67 -10.22 4.41
CA ILE A 32 -0.71 -9.11 4.55
C ILE A 32 0.68 -9.61 4.14
N GLU A 33 1.22 -9.07 3.06
CA GLU A 33 2.52 -9.49 2.51
C GLU A 33 3.65 -8.56 2.97
N TYR A 34 3.38 -7.27 3.16
CA TYR A 34 4.39 -6.28 3.51
C TYR A 34 3.82 -5.11 4.30
N LYS A 35 4.67 -4.44 5.10
CA LYS A 35 4.33 -3.23 5.85
C LYS A 35 5.47 -2.23 5.79
N SER A 36 5.15 -0.94 5.66
CA SER A 36 6.16 0.12 5.67
C SER A 36 5.62 1.43 6.22
N ARG A 37 6.49 2.24 6.81
CA ARG A 37 6.15 3.63 7.18
C ARG A 37 6.13 4.57 5.97
N SER A 38 6.64 4.14 4.82
CA SER A 38 6.69 4.88 3.58
C SER A 38 5.74 4.29 2.55
N TRP A 39 4.87 5.13 1.99
CA TRP A 39 3.99 4.72 0.91
C TRP A 39 4.80 4.30 -0.32
N ASP A 40 5.85 5.06 -0.69
CA ASP A 40 6.73 4.73 -1.82
C ASP A 40 7.31 3.31 -1.72
N LYS A 41 7.75 2.91 -0.51
CA LYS A 41 8.28 1.56 -0.26
C LYS A 41 7.19 0.49 -0.35
N ALA A 42 5.99 0.75 0.19
CA ALA A 42 4.87 -0.18 0.12
C ALA A 42 4.39 -0.36 -1.33
N TYR A 43 4.24 0.74 -2.07
CA TYR A 43 3.85 0.71 -3.48
C TYR A 43 4.85 -0.03 -4.35
N ARG A 44 6.16 0.22 -4.16
CA ARG A 44 7.21 -0.53 -4.87
C ARG A 44 7.17 -2.04 -4.57
N ALA A 45 6.92 -2.42 -3.32
CA ALA A 45 6.77 -3.83 -2.96
C ALA A 45 5.55 -4.46 -3.65
N ALA A 46 4.43 -3.74 -3.76
CA ALA A 46 3.26 -4.19 -4.48
C ALA A 46 3.53 -4.37 -5.98
N LEU A 47 4.24 -3.44 -6.62
CA LEU A 47 4.62 -3.57 -8.04
C LEU A 47 5.46 -4.83 -8.29
N LEU A 48 6.47 -5.09 -7.44
CA LEU A 48 7.32 -6.29 -7.56
C LEU A 48 6.50 -7.58 -7.39
N MET A 49 5.53 -7.59 -6.47
CA MET A 49 4.64 -8.75 -6.29
C MET A 49 3.71 -8.94 -7.50
N ALA A 50 3.19 -7.85 -8.04
CA ALA A 50 2.31 -7.86 -9.18
C ALA A 50 3.00 -8.34 -10.45
N GLU A 51 4.23 -7.88 -10.71
CA GLU A 51 5.05 -8.35 -11.82
C GLU A 51 5.34 -9.86 -11.68
N ALA A 52 5.75 -10.32 -10.50
CA ALA A 52 6.12 -11.72 -10.28
C ALA A 52 4.94 -12.70 -10.29
N ARG A 53 3.70 -12.22 -10.07
CA ARG A 53 2.51 -13.06 -9.87
C ARG A 53 1.34 -12.67 -10.79
N GLU A 54 1.60 -11.81 -11.78
CA GLU A 54 0.61 -11.27 -12.73
C GLU A 54 -0.63 -10.67 -12.05
N LEU A 55 -0.43 -9.88 -10.99
CA LEU A 55 -1.51 -9.26 -10.21
C LEU A 55 -1.77 -7.82 -10.64
N ILE A 56 -2.98 -7.35 -10.40
CA ILE A 56 -3.36 -5.94 -10.56
C ILE A 56 -3.04 -5.19 -9.26
N VAL A 57 -2.35 -4.05 -9.38
CA VAL A 57 -2.04 -3.18 -8.25
C VAL A 57 -3.15 -2.16 -8.06
N GLU A 58 -3.71 -2.12 -6.87
CA GLU A 58 -4.74 -1.18 -6.46
C GLU A 58 -4.27 -0.36 -5.26
N TRP A 59 -4.66 0.91 -5.19
CA TRP A 59 -4.42 1.78 -4.05
C TRP A 59 -5.44 2.91 -3.98
N TYR A 60 -5.58 3.51 -2.80
CA TYR A 60 -6.31 4.76 -2.65
C TYR A 60 -5.46 5.95 -3.11
N LEU A 61 -5.96 6.73 -4.06
CA LEU A 61 -5.29 7.95 -4.51
C LEU A 61 -5.03 8.92 -3.34
N GLU A 62 -5.94 8.98 -2.35
CA GLU A 62 -5.76 9.85 -1.20
C GLU A 62 -4.53 9.45 -0.35
N ASP A 63 -4.23 8.15 -0.27
CA ASP A 63 -3.08 7.67 0.49
C ASP A 63 -1.77 8.12 -0.16
N GLU A 64 -1.70 8.05 -1.49
CA GLU A 64 -0.57 8.55 -2.28
C GLU A 64 -0.41 10.06 -2.13
N VAL A 65 -1.48 10.82 -2.37
CA VAL A 65 -1.45 12.28 -2.34
C VAL A 65 -1.08 12.77 -0.94
N ASN A 66 -1.67 12.19 0.11
CA ASN A 66 -1.38 12.57 1.49
C ASN A 66 0.07 12.21 1.88
N TRP A 67 0.61 11.10 1.40
CA TRP A 67 2.02 10.78 1.60
C TRP A 67 2.93 11.82 0.93
N LYS A 68 2.68 12.14 -0.34
CA LYS A 68 3.46 13.14 -1.09
C LYS A 68 3.45 14.51 -0.40
N LYS A 69 2.28 14.97 0.07
CA LYS A 69 2.15 16.21 0.87
C LYS A 69 2.97 16.17 2.15
N LYS A 70 2.85 15.09 2.95
CA LYS A 70 3.62 14.91 4.19
C LYS A 70 5.13 14.87 3.95
N LYS A 71 5.55 14.23 2.86
CA LYS A 71 6.95 14.15 2.45
C LYS A 71 7.49 15.55 2.13
N LEU A 72 6.77 16.34 1.33
CA LEU A 72 7.15 17.71 0.98
C LEU A 72 7.25 18.63 2.21
N ALA A 73 6.26 18.59 3.10
CA ALA A 73 6.28 19.39 4.33
C ALA A 73 7.51 19.13 5.21
N ARG A 74 7.94 17.85 5.31
CA ARG A 74 9.15 17.48 6.06
C ARG A 74 10.44 18.00 5.43
N PHE A 75 10.49 18.16 4.11
CA PHE A 75 11.65 18.73 3.43
C PHE A 75 11.75 20.24 3.62
N GLN A 76 10.61 20.93 3.72
CA GLN A 76 10.59 22.38 3.93
C GLN A 76 10.92 22.79 5.38
N SER A 77 10.63 21.95 6.37
CA SER A 77 10.94 22.21 7.79
C SER A 77 12.41 22.05 8.18
N ILE A 78 13.29 21.69 7.24
CA ILE A 78 14.74 21.47 7.45
C ILE A 78 15.56 22.58 6.77
N ARG A 79 14.91 23.49 6.03
CA ARG A 79 15.52 24.73 5.50
C ARG A 79 15.20 25.90 6.42
#